data_AF-A0A7V1L0B4-F1
#
_entry.id   AF-A0A7V1L0B4-F1
#
_cell.length_a   1.000
_cell.length_b   1.000
_cell.length_c   1.000
_cell.angle_alpha   90.00
_cell.angle_beta   90.00
_cell.angle_gamma   90.00
#
_symmetry.space_group_name_H-M   'P 1'
#
loop_
_entity.id
_entity.type
_entity.pdbx_description
1 polymer ?
#
loop_
_entity_poly.entity_id
_entity_poly.type
_entity_poly.pdbx_seq_one_letter_code
_entity_poly.pdbx_strand_id
1 'polypeptide(L)'
;GFLGSIIFTTQAGLLWLDIADHFLTHYGLVIGAILECLLVGWFYRTQRLREHINNVSSLKINRCWDFSVRLLIPLVLIIILINSLIKEFSSPYGGYPVLSLILIGRDWLIFTLFLALIVAGRTWKIEPHIRLQH
;
A
#
# COMPACT_ATOMS: atom_id res chain seq x y z
N GLY A 1 11.30 13.78 17.82
CA GLY A 1 10.62 15.09 17.86
C GLY A 1 11.51 16.23 17.45
N PHE A 2 12.60 16.54 18.17
CA PHE A 2 13.44 17.72 17.89
C PHE A 2 14.73 17.40 17.13
N LEU A 3 15.45 16.34 17.53
CA LEU A 3 16.70 15.90 16.89
C LEU A 3 16.49 15.32 15.48
N GLY A 4 15.36 14.65 15.24
CA GLY A 4 15.01 14.13 13.91
C GLY A 4 14.78 15.25 12.90
N SER A 5 14.14 16.35 13.31
CA SER A 5 13.84 17.50 12.45
C SER A 5 15.10 18.20 11.94
N ILE A 6 16.16 18.24 12.75
CA ILE A 6 17.44 18.86 12.39
C ILE A 6 18.11 18.12 11.22
N ILE A 7 18.03 16.78 11.21
CA ILE A 7 18.55 15.92 10.13
C ILE A 7 17.75 16.14 8.83
N PHE A 8 16.44 16.41 8.93
CA PHE A 8 15.59 16.72 7.77
C PHE A 8 15.81 18.12 7.20
N THR A 9 16.28 19.10 7.99
CA THR A 9 16.65 20.44 7.50
C THR A 9 17.98 20.48 6.74
N THR A 10 18.79 19.43 6.78
CA THR A 10 19.97 19.29 5.91
C THR A 10 19.54 18.92 4.49
N GLN A 11 20.11 19.57 3.45
CA GLN A 11 19.76 19.30 2.03
C GLN A 11 19.73 17.81 1.67
N ALA A 12 20.64 17.01 2.25
CA ALA A 12 20.70 15.57 2.01
C ALA A 12 19.55 14.78 2.68
N GLY A 13 19.08 15.20 3.86
CA GLY A 13 17.99 14.52 4.58
C GLY A 13 16.62 14.80 3.95
N LEU A 14 16.42 16.02 3.44
CA LEU A 14 15.22 16.40 2.71
C LEU A 14 15.09 15.62 1.39
N LEU A 15 16.20 15.44 0.67
CA LEU A 15 16.28 14.63 -0.56
C LEU A 15 15.94 13.16 -0.29
N TRP A 16 16.48 12.58 0.78
CA TRP A 16 16.23 11.18 1.11
C TRP A 16 14.78 10.93 1.56
N LEU A 17 14.22 11.85 2.36
CA LEU A 17 12.81 11.77 2.77
C LEU A 17 11.86 11.91 1.58
N ASP A 18 12.12 12.85 0.67
CA ASP A 18 11.30 13.09 -0.51
C ASP A 18 11.26 11.85 -1.44
N ILE A 19 12.42 11.23 -1.68
CA ILE A 19 12.51 9.96 -2.41
C ILE A 19 11.73 8.87 -1.67
N ALA A 20 11.95 8.70 -0.36
CA ALA A 20 11.26 7.67 0.41
C ALA A 20 9.73 7.82 0.38
N ASP A 21 9.21 9.04 0.53
CA ASP A 21 7.77 9.34 0.48
C ASP A 21 7.20 9.05 -0.90
N HIS A 22 7.88 9.49 -1.97
CA HIS A 22 7.49 9.20 -3.33
C HIS A 22 7.39 7.69 -3.58
N PHE A 23 8.41 6.92 -3.20
CA PHE A 23 8.42 5.48 -3.42
C PHE A 23 7.34 4.73 -2.61
N LEU A 24 7.11 5.14 -1.36
CA LEU A 24 6.08 4.56 -0.51
C LEU A 24 4.66 4.81 -1.03
N THR A 25 4.38 6.05 -1.44
CA THR A 25 3.06 6.44 -1.92
C THR A 25 2.76 5.90 -3.31
N HIS A 26 3.74 5.93 -4.23
CA HIS A 26 3.53 5.48 -5.61
C HIS A 26 3.61 3.97 -5.79
N TYR A 27 4.52 3.29 -5.11
CA TYR A 27 4.72 1.86 -5.30
C TYR A 27 4.30 1.05 -4.07
N GLY A 28 4.63 1.52 -2.87
CA GLY A 28 4.29 0.82 -1.62
C GLY A 28 2.78 0.61 -1.47
N LEU A 29 1.98 1.67 -1.61
CA LEU A 29 0.52 1.59 -1.54
C LEU A 29 -0.08 0.72 -2.65
N VAL A 30 0.41 0.84 -3.88
CA VAL A 30 -0.09 0.07 -5.02
C VAL A 30 0.19 -1.42 -4.85
N ILE A 31 1.41 -1.79 -4.44
CA ILE A 31 1.78 -3.18 -4.19
C ILE A 31 1.01 -3.73 -2.99
N GLY A 32 0.88 -2.95 -1.91
CA GLY A 32 0.05 -3.30 -0.75
C GLY A 32 -1.40 -3.59 -1.15
N ALA A 33 -2.01 -2.72 -1.95
CA ALA A 33 -3.37 -2.90 -2.45
C ALA A 33 -3.53 -4.14 -3.36
N ILE A 34 -2.55 -4.44 -4.22
CA ILE A 34 -2.54 -5.67 -5.02
C ILE A 34 -2.48 -6.89 -4.09
N LEU A 35 -1.63 -6.86 -3.07
CA LEU A 35 -1.45 -7.96 -2.11
C LEU A 35 -2.72 -8.16 -1.27
N GLU A 36 -3.36 -7.08 -0.82
CA GLU A 36 -4.67 -7.13 -0.17
C GLU A 36 -5.75 -7.72 -1.10
N CYS A 37 -5.79 -7.32 -2.37
CA CYS A 37 -6.73 -7.88 -3.34
C CYS A 37 -6.50 -9.39 -3.56
N LEU A 38 -5.25 -9.85 -3.55
CA LEU A 38 -4.92 -11.27 -3.63
C LEU A 38 -5.34 -12.03 -2.37
N LEU A 39 -5.05 -11.48 -1.18
CA LEU A 39 -5.45 -12.06 0.10
C LEU A 39 -6.97 -12.12 0.23
N VAL A 40 -7.68 -11.04 -0.10
CA VAL A 40 -9.15 -11.01 -0.08
C VAL A 40 -9.72 -11.92 -1.17
N GLY A 41 -9.25 -11.80 -2.41
CA GLY A 41 -9.77 -12.58 -3.53
C GLY A 41 -9.57 -14.10 -3.38
N TRP A 42 -8.49 -14.54 -2.73
CA TRP A 42 -8.15 -15.96 -2.62
C TRP A 42 -8.44 -16.56 -1.23
N PHE A 43 -8.09 -15.86 -0.15
CA PHE A 43 -8.21 -16.36 1.22
C PHE A 43 -9.57 -16.00 1.84
N TYR A 44 -10.00 -14.74 1.70
CA TYR A 44 -11.26 -14.25 2.26
C TYR A 44 -12.38 -14.30 1.21
N ARG A 45 -13.06 -15.45 1.05
CA ARG A 45 -14.19 -15.63 0.11
C ARG A 45 -15.02 -14.35 -0.04
N THR A 46 -14.89 -13.68 -1.18
CA THR A 46 -15.54 -12.38 -1.49
C THR A 46 -17.05 -12.38 -1.23
N GLN A 47 -17.68 -13.54 -1.40
CA GLN A 47 -19.06 -13.81 -1.03
C GLN A 47 -19.42 -13.41 0.42
N ARG A 48 -18.56 -13.72 1.40
CA ARG A 48 -18.81 -13.33 2.81
C ARG A 48 -18.69 -11.83 3.01
N LEU A 49 -17.77 -11.17 2.30
CA LEU A 49 -17.65 -9.71 2.31
C LEU A 49 -18.92 -9.07 1.72
N ARG A 50 -19.40 -9.59 0.59
CA ARG A 50 -20.62 -9.10 -0.06
C ARG A 50 -21.85 -9.28 0.83
N GLU A 51 -21.97 -10.42 1.51
CA GLU A 51 -23.06 -10.67 2.47
C GLU A 51 -22.99 -9.71 3.66
N HIS A 52 -21.80 -9.44 4.19
CA HIS A 52 -21.62 -8.47 5.26
C HIS A 52 -21.99 -7.04 4.82
N ILE A 53 -21.52 -6.62 3.63
CA ILE A 53 -21.85 -5.30 3.08
C ILE A 53 -23.36 -5.19 2.80
N ASN A 54 -23.99 -6.23 2.25
CA ASN A 54 -25.43 -6.24 1.99
C ASN A 54 -26.29 -6.26 3.27
N ASN A 55 -25.72 -6.66 4.40
CA ASN A 55 -26.42 -6.65 5.69
C ASN A 55 -26.40 -5.25 6.32
N VAL A 56 -25.30 -4.52 6.15
CA VAL A 56 -25.13 -3.15 6.68
C VAL A 56 -25.68 -2.09 5.71
N SER A 57 -25.70 -2.38 4.41
CA SER A 57 -26.09 -1.44 3.36
C SER A 57 -27.52 -1.66 2.88
N SER A 58 -28.24 -0.57 2.62
CA SER A 58 -29.58 -0.60 2.03
C SER A 58 -29.58 -0.98 0.54
N LEU A 59 -28.42 -0.89 -0.12
CA LEU A 59 -28.23 -1.24 -1.53
C LEU A 59 -27.61 -2.63 -1.65
N LYS A 60 -28.29 -3.53 -2.36
CA LYS A 60 -27.80 -4.89 -2.60
C LYS A 60 -26.74 -4.91 -3.70
N ILE A 61 -25.53 -5.31 -3.33
CA ILE A 61 -24.41 -5.53 -4.23
C ILE A 61 -24.55 -6.88 -4.94
N ASN A 62 -24.45 -6.84 -6.27
CA ASN A 62 -24.51 -7.99 -7.17
C ASN A 62 -23.16 -8.72 -7.28
N ARG A 63 -23.20 -9.96 -7.78
CA ARG A 63 -22.04 -10.85 -7.95
C ARG A 63 -20.93 -10.30 -8.86
N CYS A 64 -21.24 -9.30 -9.70
CA CYS A 64 -20.26 -8.57 -10.51
C CYS A 64 -19.20 -7.86 -9.64
N TRP A 65 -19.58 -7.40 -8.44
CA TRP A 65 -18.64 -6.76 -7.51
C TRP A 65 -17.51 -7.70 -7.06
N ASP A 66 -17.81 -8.99 -6.89
CA ASP A 66 -16.81 -10.00 -6.53
C ASP A 66 -15.73 -10.12 -7.63
N PHE A 67 -16.16 -9.99 -8.90
CA PHE A 67 -15.24 -9.99 -10.05
C PHE A 67 -14.43 -8.70 -10.11
N SER A 68 -15.05 -7.55 -9.81
CA SER A 68 -14.34 -6.28 -9.75
C SER A 68 -13.22 -6.29 -8.72
N VAL A 69 -13.50 -6.74 -7.50
CA VAL A 69 -12.51 -6.80 -6.41
C VAL A 69 -11.41 -7.82 -6.70
N ARG A 70 -11.77 -8.97 -7.27
CA ARG A 70 -10.81 -10.05 -7.52
C ARG A 70 -9.94 -9.84 -8.76
N LEU A 71 -10.45 -9.16 -9.80
CA LEU A 71 -9.76 -9.06 -11.08
C LEU A 71 -9.60 -7.61 -11.56
N LEU A 72 -10.67 -6.80 -11.56
CA LEU A 72 -10.62 -5.45 -12.13
C LEU A 72 -9.67 -4.54 -11.36
N ILE A 73 -9.82 -4.47 -10.03
CA ILE A 73 -8.97 -3.65 -9.16
C ILE A 73 -7.49 -4.03 -9.29
N PRO A 74 -7.07 -5.29 -9.11
CA PRO A 74 -5.67 -5.64 -9.24
C PRO A 74 -5.13 -5.41 -10.66
N LEU A 75 -5.94 -5.61 -11.70
CA LEU A 75 -5.53 -5.35 -13.08
C LEU A 75 -5.26 -3.86 -13.33
N VAL A 76 -6.14 -2.97 -12.86
CA VAL A 76 -5.93 -1.51 -12.96
C VAL A 76 -4.67 -1.10 -12.20
N LEU A 77 -4.48 -1.62 -10.99
CA LEU A 77 -3.28 -1.35 -10.18
C LEU A 77 -1.99 -1.80 -10.89
N ILE A 78 -1.99 -2.98 -11.54
CA ILE A 78 -0.86 -3.46 -12.33
C ILE A 78 -0.57 -2.52 -13.50
N ILE A 79 -1.59 -2.04 -14.22
CA ILE A 79 -1.40 -1.09 -15.33
C ILE A 79 -0.77 0.22 -14.83
N ILE A 80 -1.28 0.76 -13.70
CA ILE A 80 -0.72 1.98 -13.09
C ILE A 80 0.74 1.76 -12.70
N LEU A 81 1.08 0.59 -12.14
CA LEU A 81 2.43 0.24 -11.76
C LEU A 81 3.37 0.18 -12.98
N ILE A 82 2.95 -0.49 -14.05
CA ILE A 82 3.74 -0.59 -15.30
C ILE A 82 3.95 0.80 -15.92
N ASN A 83 2.89 1.61 -16.01
CA ASN A 83 3.00 2.97 -16.53
C ASN A 83 3.96 3.83 -15.69
N SER A 84 3.92 3.66 -14.37
CA SER A 84 4.85 4.36 -13.46
C SER A 84 6.28 3.91 -13.70
N LEU A 85 6.55 2.61 -13.86
CA LEU A 85 7.88 2.11 -14.23
C LEU A 85 8.37 2.71 -15.55
N ILE A 86 7.55 2.69 -16.60
CA ILE A 86 7.93 3.23 -17.93
C ILE A 86 8.25 4.72 -17.83
N LYS A 87 7.47 5.47 -17.04
CA LYS A 87 7.68 6.89 -16.81
C LYS A 87 8.99 7.15 -16.08
N GLU A 88 9.31 6.33 -15.07
CA GLU A 88 10.58 6.39 -14.32
C GLU A 88 11.81 6.23 -15.23
N PHE A 89 11.74 5.30 -16.20
CA PHE A 89 12.82 5.07 -17.17
C PHE A 89 12.94 6.18 -18.22
N SER A 90 11.84 6.87 -18.54
CA SER A 90 11.82 7.92 -19.57
C SER A 90 12.16 9.30 -19.03
N SER A 91 11.77 9.60 -17.78
CA SER A 91 12.04 10.85 -17.10
C SER A 91 12.33 10.56 -15.62
N PRO A 92 13.62 10.38 -15.26
CA PRO A 92 14.01 10.05 -13.90
C PRO A 92 13.50 11.12 -12.93
N TYR A 93 12.85 10.70 -11.84
CA TYR A 93 12.33 11.60 -10.83
C TYR A 93 13.41 12.58 -10.37
N GLY A 94 13.11 13.88 -10.40
CA GLY A 94 14.04 14.93 -9.97
C GLY A 94 15.31 15.11 -10.83
N GLY A 95 15.42 14.44 -11.99
CA GLY A 95 16.62 14.49 -12.84
C GLY A 95 17.83 13.74 -12.26
N TYR A 96 17.62 12.92 -11.23
CA TYR A 96 18.68 12.14 -10.60
C TYR A 96 19.13 10.97 -11.48
N PRO A 97 20.39 10.49 -11.33
CA PRO A 97 20.86 9.31 -12.05
C PRO A 97 19.94 8.12 -11.78
N VAL A 98 19.53 7.41 -12.84
CA VAL A 98 18.66 6.22 -12.77
C VAL A 98 19.20 5.16 -11.80
N LEU A 99 20.54 5.06 -11.70
CA LEU A 99 21.22 4.20 -10.74
C LEU A 99 20.92 4.56 -9.28
N SER A 100 20.87 5.85 -8.93
CA SER A 100 20.55 6.30 -7.57
C SER A 100 19.09 6.01 -7.23
N LEU A 101 18.18 6.21 -8.18
CA LEU A 101 16.76 5.87 -8.03
C LEU A 101 16.52 4.38 -7.85
N ILE A 102 17.16 3.54 -8.67
CA ILE A 102 16.98 2.09 -8.57
C ILE A 102 17.62 1.54 -7.30
N LEU A 103 18.84 1.97 -6.94
CA LEU A 103 19.52 1.47 -5.73
C LEU A 103 18.80 1.93 -4.46
N ILE A 104 18.46 3.22 -4.35
CA ILE A 104 17.82 3.74 -3.14
C ILE A 104 16.34 3.34 -3.11
N GLY A 105 15.62 3.54 -4.21
CA GLY A 105 14.18 3.32 -4.28
C GLY A 105 13.77 1.85 -4.19
N ARG A 106 14.41 0.94 -4.96
CA ARG A 106 14.06 -0.49 -4.94
C ARG A 106 14.35 -1.11 -3.58
N ASP A 107 15.53 -0.86 -3.04
CA ASP A 107 15.97 -1.51 -1.80
C ASP A 107 15.18 -0.95 -0.60
N TRP A 108 14.85 0.35 -0.61
CA TRP A 108 13.97 0.97 0.39
C TRP A 108 12.52 0.49 0.31
N LEU A 109 11.98 0.32 -0.89
CA LEU A 109 10.63 -0.20 -1.12
C LEU A 109 10.52 -1.66 -0.63
N ILE A 110 11.48 -2.52 -0.97
CA ILE A 110 11.50 -3.91 -0.49
C ILE A 110 11.61 -3.95 1.04
N PHE A 111 12.49 -3.13 1.62
CA PHE A 111 12.66 -3.05 3.06
C PHE A 111 11.39 -2.62 3.78
N THR A 112 10.75 -1.54 3.31
CA THR A 112 9.52 -1.01 3.92
C THR A 112 8.34 -1.96 3.74
N LEU A 113 8.20 -2.62 2.58
CA LEU A 113 7.19 -3.65 2.35
C LEU A 113 7.38 -4.85 3.28
N PHE A 114 8.62 -5.32 3.45
CA PHE A 114 8.94 -6.41 4.36
C PHE A 114 8.65 -6.04 5.83
N LEU A 115 9.04 -4.83 6.25
CA LEU A 115 8.74 -4.32 7.59
C LEU A 115 7.22 -4.18 7.79
N ALA A 116 6.49 -3.68 6.79
CA ALA A 116 5.04 -3.57 6.83
C ALA A 116 4.36 -4.94 6.98
N LEU A 117 4.82 -5.98 6.28
CA LEU A 117 4.31 -7.34 6.46
C LEU A 117 4.61 -7.89 7.86
N ILE A 118 5.78 -7.61 8.43
CA ILE A 118 6.12 -8.01 9.81
C ILE A 118 5.19 -7.31 10.80
N VAL A 119 5.01 -5.99 10.66
CA VAL A 119 4.16 -5.19 11.54
C VAL A 119 2.69 -5.57 11.39
N ALA A 120 2.20 -5.76 10.16
CA ALA A 120 0.83 -6.22 9.90
C ALA A 120 0.60 -7.64 10.44
N GLY A 121 1.63 -8.50 10.42
CA GLY A 121 1.61 -9.82 11.05
C GLY A 121 1.62 -9.79 12.59
N ARG A 122 1.95 -8.64 13.21
CA ARG A 122 1.74 -8.47 14.66
C ARG A 122 0.24 -8.36 14.90
N THR A 123 -0.32 -9.35 15.58
CA THR A 123 -1.70 -9.32 16.02
C THR A 123 -1.89 -8.11 16.93
N TRP A 124 -2.69 -7.14 16.47
CA TRP A 124 -3.12 -6.02 17.28
C TRP A 124 -3.73 -6.57 18.56
N LYS A 125 -3.17 -6.20 19.71
CA LYS A 125 -3.77 -6.54 21.01
C LYS A 125 -5.06 -5.73 21.11
N ILE A 126 -6.18 -6.38 20.82
CA ILE A 126 -7.50 -5.82 21.06
C ILE A 126 -7.68 -5.85 22.58
N GLU A 127 -7.54 -4.70 23.23
CA GLU A 127 -8.01 -4.55 24.60
C GLU A 127 -9.53 -4.66 24.59
N PRO A 128 -10.12 -5.66 25.26
CA PRO A 128 -11.57 -5.80 25.31
C PRO A 128 -12.14 -4.60 26.09
N HIS A 129 -12.81 -3.70 25.39
CA HIS A 129 -13.60 -2.64 25.99
C HIS A 129 -14.76 -3.31 26.74
N ILE A 130 -14.56 -3.37 28.05
CA ILE A 130 -15.48 -3.62 29.16
C ILE A 130 -16.93 -3.83 28.72
N ARG A 131 -17.37 -5.08 28.88
CA ARG A 131 -18.77 -5.49 28.94
C ARG A 131 -19.39 -4.80 30.16
N LEU A 132 -19.98 -3.62 29.98
CA LEU A 132 -20.90 -3.07 30.97
C LEU A 132 -22.19 -3.91 30.88
N GLN A 133 -22.24 -4.94 31.73
CA GLN A 133 -23.51 -5.44 32.24
C GLN A 133 -24.12 -4.32 33.08
N HIS A 134 -25.26 -3.79 32.66
CA HIS A 134 -26.49 -3.64 33.46
C HIS A 134 -27.62 -3.12 32.57
#